data_AF-A0A8C4EKT0-F1
#
_entry.id   AF-A0A8C4EKT0-F1
#
_cell.length_a   1.000
_cell.length_b   1.000
_cell.length_c   1.000
_cell.angle_alpha   90.00
_cell.angle_beta   90.00
_cell.angle_gamma   90.00
#
_symmetry.space_group_name_H-M   'P 1'
#
loop_
_entity.id
_entity.type
_entity.pdbx_description
1 polymer ?
#
loop_
_entity_poly.entity_id
_entity_poly.type
_entity_poly.pdbx_seq_one_letter_code
_entity_poly.pdbx_strand_id
1 'polypeptide(L)'
;MHLLPLQVELLRTKRGTRFYRVYCVDSETSAVRSFGDSWLRWRGQRVEYCHCALRGRERCHFVPVISECDMDCYNGGTCKEAVYTSDYICQCPPGFSGTHCEINTNEKCAVGQGEGYRGTWSISKSGAECINWNSTSLRGKKFTARKVDASSLGLGNHNFCRNPDDDSLPWCYIYKGTQIVWEFCSMPKCPEDKYKQCMQGSGQSYRGTASVTKSGSRCLPWDSPALKRKLNNAWKSDALEQGLGSHNFCRNPDGDDGPWCHTYKNMLLTWELCDIPKCSTCGQREDNTLNRPAFRMFGGRESNITEQPWQAVINVYQSRLRKHFHRCGGVLIDSCWVLSAAHCFEDNDKAEKLEVILGRTFRKQNSSSEQIFKVEKYWIHEKFDNETFDNDIALLKLKTDIGICAINSPEVLPACLPERGLVLPDWTECEISGYGKDSEFSAQFSERVKRGYVRLWPRERCVPAVLSGRTVTSNMLCAGDTRGLDDACKGDSGGPLVCRNNDKMTLMGVISWGDGCGQKDKPGVYTRVTHYIDWINEGPQS
;
A
#
# COMPACT_ATOMS: atom_id res chain seq x y z
N MET A 1 -49.30 40.66 3.08
CA MET A 1 -49.56 39.29 2.57
C MET A 1 -48.63 39.05 1.39
N HIS A 2 -47.47 38.43 1.62
CA HIS A 2 -46.60 37.97 0.54
C HIS A 2 -47.14 36.64 0.02
N LEU A 3 -47.54 36.62 -1.25
CA LEU A 3 -47.91 35.41 -1.98
C LEU A 3 -46.64 34.56 -2.20
N LEU A 4 -46.61 33.35 -1.62
CA LEU A 4 -45.63 32.31 -1.93
C LEU A 4 -45.69 31.96 -3.44
N PRO A 5 -44.57 31.65 -4.10
CA PRO A 5 -44.57 31.28 -5.51
C PRO A 5 -45.28 29.93 -5.71
N LEU A 6 -46.15 29.86 -6.71
CA LEU A 6 -46.89 28.64 -7.11
C LEU A 6 -45.91 27.51 -7.49
N GLN A 7 -45.92 26.41 -6.74
CA GLN A 7 -45.21 25.15 -7.00
C GLN A 7 -45.88 24.35 -8.14
N VAL A 8 -46.00 24.95 -9.33
CA VAL A 8 -46.70 24.36 -10.48
C VAL A 8 -45.89 24.56 -11.75
N GLU A 9 -45.48 23.46 -12.41
CA GLU A 9 -44.75 23.50 -13.68
C GLU A 9 -45.73 23.43 -14.87
N LEU A 10 -45.63 24.37 -15.81
CA LEU A 10 -46.50 24.51 -16.98
C LEU A 10 -45.95 23.70 -18.17
N LEU A 11 -46.57 22.57 -18.51
CA LEU A 11 -46.29 21.87 -19.76
C LEU A 11 -47.25 22.35 -20.86
N ARG A 12 -46.70 23.05 -21.87
CA ARG A 12 -47.47 23.54 -23.02
C ARG A 12 -47.53 22.45 -24.09
N THR A 13 -48.70 21.86 -24.34
CA THR A 13 -48.94 20.98 -25.51
C THR A 13 -49.91 21.64 -26.49
N LYS A 14 -49.78 21.29 -27.79
CA LYS A 14 -50.44 21.95 -28.93
C LYS A 14 -51.97 21.80 -29.02
N ARG A 15 -52.69 21.31 -27.99
CA ARG A 15 -54.16 21.04 -28.08
C ARG A 15 -54.94 21.32 -26.79
N GLY A 16 -54.84 22.55 -26.27
CA GLY A 16 -55.93 23.19 -25.50
C GLY A 16 -56.28 22.67 -24.10
N THR A 17 -55.79 21.52 -23.64
CA THR A 17 -55.99 21.05 -22.25
C THR A 17 -54.77 21.41 -21.39
N ARG A 18 -54.98 22.26 -20.37
CA ARG A 18 -53.96 22.63 -19.38
C ARG A 18 -53.80 21.49 -18.37
N PHE A 19 -52.71 20.74 -18.45
CA PHE A 19 -52.32 19.80 -17.40
C PHE A 19 -51.30 20.47 -16.48
N TYR A 20 -51.64 20.57 -15.20
CA TYR A 20 -50.73 21.04 -14.17
C TYR A 20 -50.08 19.82 -13.52
N ARG A 21 -48.74 19.73 -13.56
CA ARG A 21 -48.04 18.79 -12.69
C ARG A 21 -48.01 19.38 -11.29
N VAL A 22 -48.70 18.70 -10.39
CA VAL A 22 -48.76 19.05 -8.98
C VAL A 22 -47.60 18.35 -8.29
N TYR A 23 -46.70 19.14 -7.70
CA TYR A 23 -45.58 18.65 -6.91
C TYR A 23 -45.68 19.21 -5.49
N CYS A 24 -45.20 18.44 -4.53
CA CYS A 24 -44.96 18.90 -3.17
C CYS A 24 -43.45 18.93 -2.92
N VAL A 25 -42.99 19.92 -2.17
CA VAL A 25 -41.60 19.95 -1.68
C VAL A 25 -41.66 19.64 -0.20
N ASP A 26 -41.01 18.54 0.21
CA ASP A 26 -40.90 18.18 1.62
C ASP A 26 -40.17 19.29 2.37
N SER A 27 -40.82 19.87 3.38
CA SER A 27 -40.30 21.01 4.13
C SER A 27 -38.96 20.73 4.84
N GLU A 28 -38.64 19.48 5.15
CA GLU A 28 -37.44 19.11 5.90
C GLU A 28 -36.28 18.71 4.97
N THR A 29 -36.58 17.88 3.95
CA THR A 29 -35.55 17.29 3.07
C THR A 29 -35.39 18.03 1.75
N SER A 30 -36.26 19.00 1.45
CA SER A 30 -36.39 19.66 0.15
C SER A 30 -36.65 18.68 -1.02
N ALA A 31 -37.04 17.43 -0.73
CA ALA A 31 -37.32 16.43 -1.74
C ALA A 31 -38.61 16.79 -2.51
N VAL A 32 -38.54 16.75 -3.84
CA VAL A 32 -39.69 16.97 -4.72
C VAL A 32 -40.48 15.66 -4.86
N ARG A 33 -41.76 15.70 -4.51
CA ARG A 33 -42.70 14.57 -4.53
C ARG A 33 -43.81 14.84 -5.53
N SER A 34 -44.20 13.83 -6.29
CA SER A 34 -45.32 13.91 -7.24
C SER A 34 -46.65 13.78 -6.51
N PHE A 35 -47.72 14.27 -7.13
CA PHE A 35 -49.08 14.07 -6.62
C PHE A 35 -49.37 12.58 -6.34
N GLY A 36 -49.87 12.30 -5.14
CA GLY A 36 -50.16 10.94 -4.67
C GLY A 36 -48.98 10.23 -4.01
N ASP A 37 -47.75 10.74 -4.12
CA ASP A 37 -46.60 10.17 -3.42
C ASP A 37 -46.79 10.31 -1.90
N SER A 38 -46.47 9.24 -1.17
CA SER A 38 -46.40 9.22 0.30
C SER A 38 -44.97 8.97 0.77
N TRP A 39 -44.64 9.47 1.97
CA TRP A 39 -43.35 9.25 2.61
C TRP A 39 -43.45 9.40 4.13
N LEU A 40 -42.53 8.74 4.84
CA LEU A 40 -42.31 8.95 6.27
C LEU A 40 -41.21 10.01 6.46
N ARG A 41 -41.30 10.81 7.53
CA ARG A 41 -40.21 11.69 7.97
C ARG A 41 -40.13 11.78 9.49
N TRP A 42 -38.93 12.05 10.00
CA TRP A 42 -38.70 12.37 11.41
C TRP A 42 -39.05 13.82 11.70
N ARG A 43 -39.77 14.06 12.81
CA ARG A 43 -40.01 15.40 13.36
C ARG A 43 -39.75 15.37 14.87
N GLY A 44 -38.53 15.75 15.26
CA GLY A 44 -38.03 15.50 16.61
C GLY A 44 -37.89 13.99 16.86
N GLN A 45 -38.51 13.48 17.92
CA GLN A 45 -38.49 12.04 18.27
C GLN A 45 -39.68 11.24 17.73
N ARG A 46 -40.56 11.85 16.92
CA ARG A 46 -41.76 11.20 16.38
C ARG A 46 -41.70 11.12 14.85
N VAL A 47 -42.43 10.17 14.28
CA VAL A 47 -42.52 9.98 12.83
C VAL A 47 -43.85 10.53 12.32
N GLU A 48 -43.80 11.29 11.23
CA GLU A 48 -44.98 11.72 10.49
C GLU A 48 -45.10 10.90 9.20
N TYR A 49 -46.32 10.43 8.90
CA TYR A 49 -46.69 9.99 7.56
C TYR A 49 -47.23 11.18 6.78
N CYS A 50 -46.57 11.47 5.66
CA CYS A 50 -46.87 12.57 4.76
C CYS A 50 -47.32 12.04 3.40
N HIS A 51 -48.21 12.78 2.75
CA HIS A 51 -48.54 12.53 1.34
C HIS A 51 -48.80 13.83 0.58
N CYS A 52 -48.51 13.80 -0.73
CA CYS A 52 -48.69 14.96 -1.59
C CYS A 52 -50.15 15.05 -2.07
N ALA A 53 -50.88 16.03 -1.54
CA ALA A 53 -52.30 16.23 -1.83
C ALA A 53 -52.55 17.18 -3.01
N LEU A 54 -53.83 17.31 -3.41
CA LEU A 54 -54.26 18.22 -4.46
C LEU A 54 -53.79 19.66 -4.15
N ARG A 55 -53.39 20.40 -5.20
CA ARG A 55 -52.84 21.77 -5.13
C ARG A 55 -51.44 21.89 -4.51
N GLY A 56 -50.67 20.80 -4.45
CA GLY A 56 -49.25 20.83 -4.06
C GLY A 56 -49.05 21.03 -2.55
N ARG A 57 -50.07 20.68 -1.74
CA ARG A 57 -50.00 20.78 -0.29
C ARG A 57 -49.53 19.46 0.29
N GLU A 58 -48.51 19.51 1.15
CA GLU A 58 -48.17 18.39 2.02
C GLU A 58 -49.25 18.22 3.10
N ARG A 59 -49.68 16.98 3.33
CA ARG A 59 -50.53 16.60 4.46
C ARG A 59 -49.83 15.54 5.27
N CYS A 60 -49.55 15.86 6.53
CA CYS A 60 -48.77 15.01 7.43
C CYS A 60 -49.52 14.77 8.74
N HIS A 61 -49.38 13.58 9.32
CA HIS A 61 -49.87 13.25 10.65
C HIS A 61 -48.91 12.29 11.36
N PHE A 62 -48.85 12.34 12.69
CA PHE A 62 -47.99 11.44 13.45
C PHE A 62 -48.49 10.01 13.40
N VAL A 63 -47.57 9.07 13.20
CA VAL A 63 -47.83 7.63 13.21
C VAL A 63 -46.94 6.94 14.24
N PRO A 64 -47.45 5.94 14.99
CA PRO A 64 -46.62 5.13 15.85
C PRO A 64 -45.72 4.23 15.00
N VAL A 65 -44.50 4.00 15.50
CA VAL A 65 -43.52 3.13 14.86
C VAL A 65 -42.98 2.10 15.83
N ILE A 66 -42.67 0.92 15.31
CA ILE A 66 -42.07 -0.20 16.05
C ILE A 66 -40.66 -0.47 15.56
N SER A 67 -39.84 -1.11 16.40
CA SER A 67 -38.44 -1.46 16.09
C SER A 67 -38.26 -2.79 15.37
N GLU A 68 -39.29 -3.63 15.33
CA GLU A 68 -39.28 -4.91 14.62
C GLU A 68 -39.48 -4.66 13.12
N CYS A 69 -38.44 -4.16 12.47
CA CYS A 69 -38.40 -3.91 11.04
C CYS A 69 -37.37 -4.85 10.38
N ASP A 70 -37.76 -5.54 9.31
CA ASP A 70 -36.89 -6.47 8.57
C ASP A 70 -36.07 -5.79 7.45
N MET A 71 -36.19 -4.47 7.32
CA MET A 71 -35.48 -3.69 6.31
C MET A 71 -34.14 -3.17 6.84
N ASP A 72 -33.09 -3.35 6.05
CA ASP A 72 -31.75 -2.92 6.43
C ASP A 72 -31.55 -1.44 6.14
N CYS A 73 -31.04 -0.72 7.14
CA CYS A 73 -30.50 0.61 6.98
C CYS A 73 -28.97 0.50 6.91
N TYR A 74 -28.37 1.14 5.91
CA TYR A 74 -26.93 1.18 5.73
C TYR A 74 -26.23 1.89 6.90
N ASN A 75 -24.93 1.63 7.04
CA ASN A 75 -24.04 2.38 7.95
C ASN A 75 -24.49 2.39 9.42
N GLY A 76 -25.13 1.31 9.90
CA GLY A 76 -25.60 1.20 11.29
C GLY A 76 -26.88 1.98 11.59
N GLY A 77 -27.64 2.36 10.57
CA GLY A 77 -28.95 2.98 10.75
C GLY A 77 -29.94 2.04 11.47
N THR A 78 -30.87 2.63 12.22
CA THR A 78 -31.93 1.86 12.90
C THR A 78 -33.20 1.94 12.09
N CYS A 79 -33.78 0.79 11.70
CA CYS A 79 -35.06 0.77 11.02
C CYS A 79 -36.23 0.94 12.01
N LYS A 80 -37.26 1.66 11.58
CA LYS A 80 -38.56 1.79 12.25
C LYS A 80 -39.68 1.57 11.25
N GLU A 81 -40.62 0.70 11.57
CA GLU A 81 -41.79 0.41 10.71
C GLU A 81 -43.03 1.11 11.26
N ALA A 82 -43.82 1.73 10.37
CA ALA A 82 -45.10 2.34 10.69
C ALA A 82 -46.20 1.27 10.82
N VAL A 83 -46.82 1.23 11.99
CA VAL A 83 -47.74 0.15 12.41
C VAL A 83 -48.91 -0.10 11.44
N TYR A 84 -49.36 0.91 10.69
CA TYR A 84 -50.58 0.85 9.88
C TYR A 84 -50.37 0.87 8.38
N THR A 85 -49.14 1.10 7.89
CA THR A 85 -48.87 1.26 6.45
C THR A 85 -47.81 0.32 5.92
N SER A 86 -47.15 -0.48 6.77
CA SER A 86 -45.96 -1.30 6.43
C SER A 86 -44.81 -0.51 5.79
N ASP A 87 -44.91 0.82 5.78
CA ASP A 87 -43.83 1.70 5.38
C ASP A 87 -42.80 1.74 6.49
N TYR A 88 -41.54 1.94 6.13
CA TYR A 88 -40.45 2.03 7.08
C TYR A 88 -39.59 3.27 6.85
N ILE A 89 -38.89 3.68 7.90
CA ILE A 89 -37.96 4.78 7.88
C ILE A 89 -36.69 4.41 8.61
N CYS A 90 -35.56 4.77 8.03
CA CYS A 90 -34.27 4.63 8.67
C CYS A 90 -33.95 5.86 9.52
N GLN A 91 -33.52 5.64 10.75
CA GLN A 91 -32.87 6.65 11.57
C GLN A 91 -31.37 6.58 11.35
N CYS A 92 -30.81 7.60 10.69
CA CYS A 92 -29.41 7.61 10.30
C CYS A 92 -28.49 8.12 11.42
N PRO A 93 -27.31 7.49 11.60
CA PRO A 93 -26.30 8.02 12.50
C PRO A 93 -25.75 9.37 11.99
N PRO A 94 -25.14 10.18 12.87
CA PRO A 94 -24.50 11.43 12.48
C PRO A 94 -23.51 11.24 11.32
N GLY A 95 -23.58 12.11 10.32
CA GLY A 95 -22.73 12.02 9.12
C GLY A 95 -23.31 11.16 7.99
N PHE A 96 -24.45 10.50 8.20
CA PHE A 96 -25.18 9.75 7.18
C PHE A 96 -26.58 10.33 6.95
N SER A 97 -27.06 10.18 5.71
CA SER A 97 -28.39 10.64 5.28
C SER A 97 -28.93 9.74 4.16
N GLY A 98 -30.11 10.07 3.65
CA GLY A 98 -30.80 9.26 2.64
C GLY A 98 -31.93 8.44 3.26
N THR A 99 -32.72 7.79 2.41
CA THR A 99 -33.88 7.01 2.86
C THR A 99 -33.48 5.75 3.60
N HIS A 100 -32.28 5.25 3.33
CA HIS A 100 -31.70 4.03 3.88
C HIS A 100 -30.36 4.30 4.56
N CYS A 101 -30.01 5.56 4.83
CA CYS A 101 -28.71 5.98 5.37
C CYS A 101 -27.52 5.66 4.45
N GLU A 102 -27.77 5.63 3.15
CA GLU A 102 -26.84 5.25 2.10
C GLU A 102 -25.92 6.40 1.63
N ILE A 103 -26.19 7.64 2.05
CA ILE A 103 -25.40 8.83 1.68
C ILE A 103 -24.48 9.21 2.84
N ASN A 104 -23.18 9.33 2.55
CA ASN A 104 -22.19 9.79 3.51
C ASN A 104 -21.95 11.30 3.33
N THR A 105 -22.46 12.13 4.23
CA THR A 105 -22.35 13.60 4.10
C THR A 105 -20.93 14.11 4.34
N ASN A 106 -20.08 13.30 4.98
CA ASN A 106 -18.70 13.64 5.32
C ASN A 106 -17.71 13.27 4.20
N GLU A 107 -18.12 12.47 3.22
CA GLU A 107 -17.25 12.03 2.13
C GLU A 107 -17.11 13.11 1.04
N LYS A 108 -15.96 13.81 1.03
CA LYS A 108 -15.71 14.98 0.14
C LYS A 108 -14.83 14.68 -1.06
N CYS A 109 -14.20 13.51 -1.12
CA CYS A 109 -13.28 13.11 -2.17
C CYS A 109 -13.49 11.64 -2.55
N ALA A 110 -13.06 11.25 -3.74
CA ALA A 110 -13.13 9.85 -4.19
C ALA A 110 -11.88 9.08 -3.79
N VAL A 111 -12.05 7.91 -3.18
CA VAL A 111 -10.97 6.96 -2.87
C VAL A 111 -10.86 5.93 -4.01
N GLY A 112 -9.64 5.67 -4.50
CA GLY A 112 -9.41 4.78 -5.64
C GLY A 112 -10.12 5.27 -6.91
N GLN A 113 -10.97 4.44 -7.49
CA GLN A 113 -11.84 4.77 -8.63
C GLN A 113 -13.21 5.33 -8.21
N GLY A 114 -13.50 5.40 -6.91
CA GLY A 114 -14.76 5.94 -6.40
C GLY A 114 -15.98 5.04 -6.56
N GLU A 115 -15.80 3.73 -6.74
CA GLU A 115 -16.90 2.73 -6.78
C GLU A 115 -17.76 2.77 -5.50
N GLY A 116 -17.09 2.86 -4.35
CA GLY A 116 -17.72 2.98 -3.04
C GLY A 116 -18.15 4.40 -2.66
N TYR A 117 -17.95 5.40 -3.53
CA TYR A 117 -18.24 6.80 -3.21
C TYR A 117 -19.75 6.97 -2.96
N ARG A 118 -20.09 7.50 -1.78
CA ARG A 118 -21.47 7.79 -1.36
C ARG A 118 -21.64 9.23 -0.91
N GLY A 119 -20.69 10.09 -1.21
CA GLY A 119 -20.74 11.52 -0.92
C GLY A 119 -21.79 12.30 -1.72
N THR A 120 -21.85 13.61 -1.45
CA THR A 120 -22.89 14.52 -1.97
C THR A 120 -22.45 15.39 -3.14
N TRP A 121 -21.32 15.10 -3.79
CA TRP A 121 -20.87 15.88 -4.95
C TRP A 121 -21.82 15.70 -6.13
N SER A 122 -22.27 16.78 -6.76
CA SER A 122 -23.29 16.78 -7.83
C SER A 122 -22.92 17.66 -9.04
N ILE A 123 -21.62 17.95 -9.22
CA ILE A 123 -21.11 18.81 -10.29
C ILE A 123 -20.15 18.03 -11.19
N SER A 124 -20.39 18.10 -12.50
CA SER A 124 -19.54 17.54 -13.56
C SER A 124 -18.22 18.32 -13.75
N LYS A 125 -17.28 17.77 -14.52
CA LYS A 125 -16.01 18.45 -14.87
C LYS A 125 -16.21 19.76 -15.62
N SER A 126 -17.23 19.88 -16.46
CA SER A 126 -17.58 21.12 -17.16
C SER A 126 -18.30 22.14 -16.28
N GLY A 127 -18.56 21.82 -15.00
CA GLY A 127 -19.35 22.65 -14.09
C GLY A 127 -20.87 22.51 -14.24
N ALA A 128 -21.36 21.60 -15.10
CA ALA A 128 -22.79 21.35 -15.22
C ALA A 128 -23.33 20.56 -14.01
N GLU A 129 -24.53 20.91 -13.56
CA GLU A 129 -25.22 20.21 -12.50
C GLU A 129 -25.73 18.83 -12.97
N CYS A 130 -25.54 17.83 -12.13
CA CYS A 130 -25.97 16.48 -12.39
C CYS A 130 -27.51 16.35 -12.41
N ILE A 131 -28.01 15.50 -13.28
CA ILE A 131 -29.43 15.11 -13.35
C ILE A 131 -29.70 14.07 -12.25
N ASN A 132 -30.83 14.23 -11.55
CA ASN A 132 -31.29 13.28 -10.55
C ASN A 132 -31.49 11.88 -11.17
N TRP A 133 -30.93 10.83 -10.55
CA TRP A 133 -30.97 9.45 -11.06
C TRP A 133 -32.38 8.86 -11.15
N ASN A 134 -33.36 9.43 -10.43
CA ASN A 134 -34.78 9.05 -10.49
C ASN A 134 -35.60 9.89 -11.51
N SER A 135 -34.96 10.85 -12.19
CA SER A 135 -35.63 11.71 -13.17
C SER A 135 -36.29 10.90 -14.29
N THR A 136 -37.53 11.27 -14.61
CA THR A 136 -38.26 10.67 -15.74
C THR A 136 -37.54 10.86 -17.08
N SER A 137 -36.69 11.88 -17.19
CA SER A 137 -35.91 12.16 -18.41
C SER A 137 -34.84 11.10 -18.69
N LEU A 138 -34.44 10.33 -17.66
CA LEU A 138 -33.46 9.25 -17.79
C LEU A 138 -34.11 7.90 -18.18
N ARG A 139 -35.40 7.88 -18.50
CA ARG A 139 -36.10 6.65 -18.91
C ARG A 139 -35.40 6.02 -20.11
N GLY A 140 -35.04 4.74 -19.99
CA GLY A 140 -34.32 4.00 -21.03
C GLY A 140 -32.79 4.10 -20.95
N LYS A 141 -32.22 4.90 -20.05
CA LYS A 141 -30.78 4.87 -19.76
C LYS A 141 -30.41 3.62 -18.96
N LYS A 142 -29.14 3.19 -19.05
CA LYS A 142 -28.63 1.96 -18.42
C LYS A 142 -28.67 2.05 -16.89
N PHE A 143 -28.12 3.13 -16.33
CA PHE A 143 -28.03 3.39 -14.89
C PHE A 143 -29.08 4.42 -14.47
N THR A 144 -30.00 4.05 -13.59
CA THR A 144 -31.06 4.92 -13.05
C THR A 144 -31.49 4.41 -11.67
N ALA A 145 -32.12 5.26 -10.86
CA ALA A 145 -32.65 4.87 -9.55
C ALA A 145 -33.89 3.94 -9.63
N ARG A 146 -34.37 3.60 -10.83
CA ARG A 146 -35.54 2.73 -11.04
C ARG A 146 -35.17 1.26 -11.27
N LYS A 147 -33.87 0.96 -11.29
CA LYS A 147 -33.36 -0.40 -11.44
C LYS A 147 -33.36 -1.10 -10.07
N VAL A 148 -33.45 -2.42 -10.07
CA VAL A 148 -33.53 -3.23 -8.85
C VAL A 148 -32.22 -3.16 -8.04
N ASP A 149 -31.09 -3.07 -8.73
CA ASP A 149 -29.73 -2.96 -8.19
C ASP A 149 -29.30 -1.51 -7.92
N ALA A 150 -30.19 -0.53 -8.12
CA ALA A 150 -29.86 0.89 -8.01
C ALA A 150 -29.30 1.24 -6.62
N SER A 151 -29.89 0.71 -5.54
CA SER A 151 -29.46 0.96 -4.16
C SER A 151 -28.02 0.49 -3.92
N SER A 152 -27.65 -0.73 -4.36
CA SER A 152 -26.29 -1.24 -4.22
C SER A 152 -25.25 -0.43 -5.00
N LEU A 153 -25.67 0.23 -6.08
CA LEU A 153 -24.84 1.13 -6.88
C LEU A 153 -24.83 2.58 -6.34
N GLY A 154 -25.54 2.83 -5.23
CA GLY A 154 -25.70 4.17 -4.65
C GLY A 154 -26.54 5.13 -5.50
N LEU A 155 -27.37 4.61 -6.43
CA LEU A 155 -28.26 5.40 -7.27
C LEU A 155 -29.63 5.54 -6.59
N GLY A 156 -29.98 6.76 -6.20
CA GLY A 156 -31.24 7.05 -5.50
C GLY A 156 -31.98 8.28 -6.03
N ASN A 157 -32.93 8.78 -5.24
CA ASN A 157 -33.63 10.02 -5.56
C ASN A 157 -32.77 11.27 -5.21
N HIS A 158 -31.61 11.36 -5.84
CA HIS A 158 -30.65 12.46 -5.71
C HIS A 158 -29.87 12.59 -7.02
N ASN A 159 -29.04 13.62 -7.14
CA ASN A 159 -28.17 13.85 -8.30
C ASN A 159 -26.67 13.69 -8.00
N PHE A 160 -26.31 13.12 -6.85
CA PHE A 160 -24.91 12.91 -6.50
C PHE A 160 -24.19 11.95 -7.46
N CYS A 161 -22.93 12.23 -7.75
CA CYS A 161 -22.07 11.45 -8.62
C CYS A 161 -21.83 10.05 -8.08
N ARG A 162 -21.79 9.06 -8.97
CA ARG A 162 -21.57 7.65 -8.64
C ARG A 162 -20.73 6.98 -9.72
N ASN A 163 -20.20 5.81 -9.44
CA ASN A 163 -19.45 5.01 -10.42
C ASN A 163 -20.07 3.61 -10.54
N PRO A 164 -21.24 3.48 -11.20
CA PRO A 164 -22.00 2.23 -11.24
C PRO A 164 -21.49 1.21 -12.28
N ASP A 165 -20.51 1.58 -13.10
CA ASP A 165 -19.95 0.78 -14.20
C ASP A 165 -18.43 0.63 -14.16
N ASP A 166 -17.83 0.97 -13.02
CA ASP A 166 -16.41 0.71 -12.76
C ASP A 166 -15.47 1.47 -13.71
N ASP A 167 -15.89 2.67 -14.09
CA ASP A 167 -15.05 3.59 -14.82
C ASP A 167 -13.93 4.13 -13.90
N SER A 168 -13.00 4.88 -14.49
CA SER A 168 -11.86 5.49 -13.81
C SER A 168 -12.24 6.49 -12.69
N LEU A 169 -13.43 7.09 -12.75
CA LEU A 169 -13.93 8.11 -11.82
C LEU A 169 -15.45 8.10 -11.72
N PRO A 170 -16.02 8.61 -10.61
CA PRO A 170 -17.45 8.86 -10.53
C PRO A 170 -17.92 9.87 -11.59
N TRP A 171 -19.13 9.63 -12.10
CA TRP A 171 -19.77 10.41 -13.14
C TRP A 171 -21.26 10.61 -12.84
N CYS A 172 -21.91 11.44 -13.65
CA CYS A 172 -23.35 11.63 -13.63
C CYS A 172 -23.89 11.98 -15.03
N TYR A 173 -25.20 11.94 -15.21
CA TYR A 173 -25.82 12.49 -16.42
C TYR A 173 -25.97 14.01 -16.32
N ILE A 174 -25.78 14.71 -17.44
CA ILE A 174 -25.96 16.16 -17.56
C ILE A 174 -26.75 16.50 -18.83
N TYR A 175 -27.31 17.71 -18.86
CA TYR A 175 -27.86 18.28 -20.09
C TYR A 175 -26.75 19.01 -20.86
N LYS A 176 -26.48 18.58 -22.09
CA LYS A 176 -25.61 19.29 -23.03
C LYS A 176 -26.48 19.82 -24.17
N GLY A 177 -26.95 21.06 -24.01
CA GLY A 177 -28.02 21.61 -24.85
C GLY A 177 -29.33 20.85 -24.63
N THR A 178 -29.86 20.21 -25.67
CA THR A 178 -31.09 19.39 -25.60
C THR A 178 -30.84 17.90 -25.38
N GLN A 179 -29.57 17.47 -25.36
CA GLN A 179 -29.21 16.06 -25.22
C GLN A 179 -28.80 15.71 -23.80
N ILE A 180 -29.09 14.48 -23.39
CA ILE A 180 -28.62 13.90 -22.13
C ILE A 180 -27.41 13.02 -22.43
N VAL A 181 -26.26 13.44 -21.91
CA VAL A 181 -24.98 12.73 -21.97
C VAL A 181 -24.48 12.47 -20.55
N TRP A 182 -23.50 11.60 -20.40
CA TRP A 182 -22.79 11.41 -19.13
C TRP A 182 -21.48 12.18 -19.14
N GLU A 183 -21.02 12.60 -17.97
CA GLU A 183 -19.73 13.25 -17.79
C GLU A 183 -19.13 12.92 -16.42
N PHE A 184 -17.81 12.77 -16.36
CA PHE A 184 -17.09 12.64 -15.10
C PHE A 184 -17.33 13.84 -14.20
N CYS A 185 -17.32 13.59 -12.91
CA CYS A 185 -17.48 14.64 -11.92
C CYS A 185 -16.17 15.33 -11.55
N SER A 186 -16.31 16.54 -11.01
CA SER A 186 -15.19 17.43 -10.66
C SER A 186 -14.63 17.19 -9.26
N MET A 187 -15.07 16.16 -8.53
CA MET A 187 -14.60 15.92 -7.17
C MET A 187 -13.10 15.61 -7.13
N PRO A 188 -12.39 16.04 -6.09
CA PRO A 188 -11.00 15.68 -5.90
C PRO A 188 -10.86 14.19 -5.55
N LYS A 189 -9.71 13.59 -5.90
CA LYS A 189 -9.29 12.32 -5.32
C LYS A 189 -8.77 12.54 -3.91
N CYS A 190 -9.06 11.62 -3.00
CA CYS A 190 -8.51 11.69 -1.65
C CYS A 190 -6.99 11.52 -1.69
N PRO A 191 -6.22 12.20 -0.82
CA PRO A 191 -4.78 11.97 -0.70
C PRO A 191 -4.49 10.49 -0.42
N GLU A 192 -3.70 9.86 -1.28
CA GLU A 192 -3.27 8.48 -1.08
C GLU A 192 -2.13 8.43 -0.06
N ASP A 193 -2.36 7.73 1.04
CA ASP A 193 -1.30 7.39 1.99
C ASP A 193 -0.62 6.10 1.53
N LYS A 194 0.61 6.23 1.01
CA LYS A 194 1.41 5.10 0.53
C LYS A 194 1.61 4.02 1.60
N TYR A 195 1.63 4.40 2.89
CA TYR A 195 1.77 3.46 4.00
C TYR A 195 0.49 2.66 4.27
N LYS A 196 -0.66 3.08 3.75
CA LYS A 196 -1.92 2.32 3.82
C LYS A 196 -2.09 1.32 2.68
N GLN A 197 -1.25 1.39 1.64
CA GLN A 197 -1.29 0.45 0.49
C GLN A 197 -0.50 -0.84 0.73
N CYS A 198 0.04 -1.01 1.92
CA CYS A 198 0.75 -2.20 2.36
C CYS A 198 0.20 -2.69 3.70
N MET A 199 0.37 -3.97 4.01
CA MET A 199 -0.09 -4.59 5.26
C MET A 199 1.03 -4.70 6.29
N GLN A 200 0.71 -4.43 7.56
CA GLN A 200 1.58 -4.73 8.70
C GLN A 200 1.03 -5.97 9.43
N GLY A 201 1.92 -6.85 9.91
CA GLY A 201 1.51 -8.11 10.54
C GLY A 201 0.63 -8.94 9.60
N SER A 202 -0.55 -9.37 10.06
CA SER A 202 -1.55 -10.06 9.25
C SER A 202 -2.50 -9.12 8.48
N GLY A 203 -2.36 -7.80 8.63
CA GLY A 203 -3.16 -6.82 7.88
C GLY A 203 -4.53 -6.49 8.47
N GLN A 204 -4.80 -6.76 9.75
CA GLN A 204 -6.04 -6.32 10.42
C GLN A 204 -6.22 -4.79 10.41
N SER A 205 -5.12 -4.05 10.49
CA SER A 205 -5.09 -2.58 10.40
C SER A 205 -5.04 -2.06 8.96
N TYR A 206 -4.99 -2.93 7.94
CA TYR A 206 -4.91 -2.53 6.55
C TYR A 206 -6.15 -1.75 6.13
N ARG A 207 -5.94 -0.56 5.54
CA ARG A 207 -7.01 0.34 5.07
C ARG A 207 -6.73 0.86 3.66
N GLY A 208 -5.95 0.13 2.87
CA GLY A 208 -5.66 0.46 1.47
C GLY A 208 -6.83 0.20 0.53
N THR A 209 -6.56 0.36 -0.76
CA THR A 209 -7.59 0.42 -1.81
C THR A 209 -7.58 -0.78 -2.77
N ALA A 210 -6.74 -1.78 -2.53
CA ALA A 210 -6.76 -3.01 -3.32
C ALA A 210 -8.14 -3.69 -3.24
N SER A 211 -8.66 -4.12 -4.38
CA SER A 211 -10.02 -4.70 -4.54
C SER A 211 -10.04 -5.91 -5.48
N VAL A 212 -8.89 -6.56 -5.63
CA VAL A 212 -8.71 -7.74 -6.49
C VAL A 212 -8.00 -8.83 -5.68
N THR A 213 -8.46 -10.06 -5.82
CA THR A 213 -7.93 -11.24 -5.14
C THR A 213 -6.64 -11.74 -5.81
N LYS A 214 -5.91 -12.66 -5.16
CA LYS A 214 -4.70 -13.28 -5.72
C LYS A 214 -4.93 -13.94 -7.08
N SER A 215 -6.10 -14.55 -7.31
CA SER A 215 -6.47 -15.13 -8.60
C SER A 215 -6.89 -14.11 -9.67
N GLY A 216 -6.91 -12.81 -9.36
CA GLY A 216 -7.40 -11.77 -10.26
C GLY A 216 -8.92 -11.58 -10.21
N SER A 217 -9.62 -12.26 -9.29
CA SER A 217 -11.07 -12.11 -9.15
C SER A 217 -11.40 -10.79 -8.45
N ARG A 218 -12.45 -10.12 -8.90
CA ARG A 218 -12.83 -8.83 -8.32
C ARG A 218 -13.60 -9.02 -7.01
N CYS A 219 -13.34 -8.14 -6.06
CA CYS A 219 -14.02 -8.12 -4.77
C CYS A 219 -15.45 -7.56 -4.87
N LEU A 220 -16.34 -8.12 -4.06
CA LEU A 220 -17.69 -7.60 -3.83
C LEU A 220 -17.67 -6.47 -2.79
N PRO A 221 -18.54 -5.46 -2.91
CA PRO A 221 -18.76 -4.47 -1.85
C PRO A 221 -19.20 -5.14 -0.55
N TRP A 222 -18.67 -4.69 0.60
CA TRP A 222 -18.98 -5.31 1.90
C TRP A 222 -20.43 -5.11 2.34
N ASP A 223 -21.12 -4.10 1.80
CA ASP A 223 -22.54 -3.84 1.95
C ASP A 223 -23.41 -4.50 0.87
N SER A 224 -22.85 -5.40 0.07
CA SER A 224 -23.64 -6.15 -0.91
C SER A 224 -24.72 -6.96 -0.19
N PRO A 225 -25.98 -6.94 -0.68
CA PRO A 225 -27.07 -7.76 -0.11
C PRO A 225 -26.73 -9.26 -0.08
N ALA A 226 -25.89 -9.73 -1.00
CA ALA A 226 -25.43 -11.12 -1.04
C ALA A 226 -24.62 -11.52 0.22
N LEU A 227 -24.04 -10.56 0.92
CA LEU A 227 -23.18 -10.78 2.09
C LEU A 227 -23.93 -10.67 3.42
N LYS A 228 -25.22 -10.29 3.42
CA LYS A 228 -26.01 -10.05 4.65
C LYS A 228 -25.94 -11.18 5.67
N ARG A 229 -25.89 -12.44 5.20
CA ARG A 229 -25.83 -13.65 6.04
C ARG A 229 -24.40 -14.14 6.35
N LYS A 230 -23.36 -13.42 5.90
CA LYS A 230 -21.96 -13.75 6.16
C LYS A 230 -21.50 -13.12 7.48
N LEU A 231 -20.50 -13.71 8.14
CA LEU A 231 -20.00 -13.23 9.43
C LEU A 231 -19.28 -11.88 9.34
N ASN A 232 -18.61 -11.62 8.22
CA ASN A 232 -17.81 -10.42 7.97
C ASN A 232 -18.44 -9.66 6.79
N ASN A 233 -19.18 -8.58 7.11
CA ASN A 233 -19.91 -7.73 6.16
C ASN A 233 -20.13 -6.32 6.77
N ALA A 234 -20.65 -5.38 5.97
CA ALA A 234 -20.87 -4.00 6.38
C ALA A 234 -22.18 -3.75 7.17
N TRP A 235 -23.03 -4.77 7.35
CA TRP A 235 -24.31 -4.69 8.05
C TRP A 235 -24.18 -4.89 9.57
N LYS A 236 -22.98 -5.21 10.07
CA LYS A 236 -22.70 -5.33 11.49
C LYS A 236 -22.45 -3.97 12.13
N SER A 237 -22.73 -3.86 13.43
CA SER A 237 -22.53 -2.63 14.20
C SER A 237 -21.05 -2.20 14.30
N ASP A 238 -20.11 -3.15 14.27
CA ASP A 238 -18.66 -2.94 14.33
C ASP A 238 -17.99 -2.82 12.95
N ALA A 239 -18.77 -2.89 11.86
CA ALA A 239 -18.26 -2.90 10.50
C ALA A 239 -17.35 -1.70 10.18
N LEU A 240 -17.73 -0.51 10.64
CA LEU A 240 -16.98 0.72 10.37
C LEU A 240 -15.58 0.69 11.03
N GLU A 241 -15.47 0.17 12.25
CA GLU A 241 -14.20 0.02 12.96
C GLU A 241 -13.28 -0.97 12.24
N GLN A 242 -13.86 -2.04 11.69
CA GLN A 242 -13.16 -3.04 10.86
C GLN A 242 -12.86 -2.54 9.44
N GLY A 243 -13.30 -1.34 9.07
CA GLY A 243 -13.10 -0.75 7.75
C GLY A 243 -13.92 -1.44 6.65
N LEU A 244 -15.05 -2.05 6.99
CA LEU A 244 -16.03 -2.63 6.07
C LEU A 244 -17.10 -1.56 5.75
N GLY A 245 -17.48 -1.42 4.48
CA GLY A 245 -18.43 -0.40 4.06
C GLY A 245 -18.91 -0.56 2.62
N SER A 246 -19.33 0.53 1.98
CA SER A 246 -19.86 0.56 0.61
C SER A 246 -18.84 0.29 -0.50
N HIS A 247 -17.57 0.10 -0.13
CA HIS A 247 -16.49 -0.24 -1.05
C HIS A 247 -16.23 -1.75 -1.07
N ASN A 248 -15.45 -2.19 -2.05
CA ASN A 248 -15.00 -3.57 -2.20
C ASN A 248 -13.51 -3.78 -1.84
N PHE A 249 -12.88 -2.85 -1.14
CA PHE A 249 -11.47 -2.99 -0.77
C PHE A 249 -11.24 -4.16 0.18
N CYS A 250 -10.13 -4.87 0.00
CA CYS A 250 -9.73 -6.01 0.82
C CYS A 250 -9.51 -5.60 2.29
N ARG A 251 -9.95 -6.45 3.22
CA ARG A 251 -9.83 -6.23 4.68
C ARG A 251 -9.53 -7.56 5.37
N ASN A 252 -9.03 -7.48 6.60
CA ASN A 252 -8.82 -8.66 7.43
C ASN A 252 -9.56 -8.50 8.78
N PRO A 253 -10.90 -8.57 8.78
CA PRO A 253 -11.70 -8.36 9.99
C PRO A 253 -11.60 -9.50 11.02
N ASP A 254 -11.19 -10.69 10.61
CA ASP A 254 -11.13 -11.92 11.40
C ASP A 254 -9.71 -12.35 11.79
N GLY A 255 -8.69 -11.63 11.33
CA GLY A 255 -7.29 -11.88 11.70
C GLY A 255 -6.67 -13.09 11.00
N ASP A 256 -7.18 -13.47 9.83
CA ASP A 256 -6.63 -14.49 8.93
C ASP A 256 -5.20 -14.12 8.47
N ASP A 257 -4.56 -14.95 7.64
CA ASP A 257 -3.16 -14.79 7.18
C ASP A 257 -2.90 -13.50 6.39
N GLY A 258 -3.95 -12.83 5.90
CA GLY A 258 -3.86 -11.58 5.15
C GLY A 258 -5.21 -10.94 4.85
N PRO A 259 -5.24 -9.72 4.30
CA PRO A 259 -6.46 -9.11 3.79
C PRO A 259 -7.10 -9.94 2.68
N TRP A 260 -8.42 -10.04 2.72
CA TRP A 260 -9.24 -10.82 1.81
C TRP A 260 -10.53 -10.07 1.46
N CYS A 261 -11.31 -10.64 0.53
CA CYS A 261 -12.64 -10.15 0.22
C CYS A 261 -13.56 -11.28 -0.29
N HIS A 262 -14.87 -11.02 -0.31
CA HIS A 262 -15.84 -11.92 -0.94
C HIS A 262 -15.83 -11.75 -2.46
N THR A 263 -16.00 -12.85 -3.19
CA THR A 263 -16.03 -12.88 -4.65
C THR A 263 -16.94 -14.01 -5.17
N TYR A 264 -17.28 -13.99 -6.45
CA TYR A 264 -17.99 -15.10 -7.10
C TYR A 264 -17.01 -15.95 -7.90
N LYS A 265 -16.95 -17.24 -7.60
CA LYS A 265 -16.19 -18.22 -8.37
C LYS A 265 -17.14 -19.28 -8.90
N ASN A 266 -17.22 -19.43 -10.21
CA ASN A 266 -18.18 -20.35 -10.87
C ASN A 266 -19.62 -20.16 -10.37
N MET A 267 -20.07 -18.90 -10.28
CA MET A 267 -21.40 -18.50 -9.76
C MET A 267 -21.65 -18.82 -8.28
N LEU A 268 -20.66 -19.31 -7.53
CA LEU A 268 -20.76 -19.56 -6.11
C LEU A 268 -20.10 -18.42 -5.33
N LEU A 269 -20.83 -17.90 -4.35
CA LEU A 269 -20.31 -16.88 -3.43
C LEU A 269 -19.28 -17.50 -2.50
N THR A 270 -18.04 -17.04 -2.59
CA THR A 270 -16.89 -17.48 -1.80
C THR A 270 -16.06 -16.27 -1.34
N TRP A 271 -14.92 -16.52 -0.70
CA TRP A 271 -13.93 -15.51 -0.36
C TRP A 271 -12.54 -15.95 -0.82
N GLU A 272 -11.62 -15.00 -0.96
CA GLU A 272 -10.24 -15.26 -1.32
C GLU A 272 -9.31 -14.16 -0.78
N LEU A 273 -8.07 -14.55 -0.44
CA LEU A 273 -7.00 -13.63 -0.06
C LEU A 273 -6.68 -12.65 -1.21
N CYS A 274 -6.32 -11.43 -0.85
CA CYS A 274 -5.79 -10.43 -1.76
C CYS A 274 -4.26 -10.42 -1.73
N ASP A 275 -3.65 -9.94 -2.82
CA ASP A 275 -2.20 -9.78 -2.90
C ASP A 275 -1.80 -8.39 -2.41
N ILE A 276 -1.61 -8.26 -1.10
CA ILE A 276 -1.22 -6.99 -0.47
C ILE A 276 0.24 -7.07 -0.01
N PRO A 277 1.13 -6.18 -0.49
CA PRO A 277 2.53 -6.19 -0.08
C PRO A 277 2.67 -5.86 1.40
N LYS A 278 3.62 -6.46 2.10
CA LYS A 278 3.95 -6.05 3.48
C LYS A 278 4.61 -4.68 3.49
N CYS A 279 4.34 -3.87 4.50
CA CYS A 279 4.95 -2.55 4.61
C CYS A 279 6.46 -2.65 4.77
N SER A 280 7.19 -1.98 3.88
CA SER A 280 8.64 -2.04 3.87
C SER A 280 9.26 -1.05 4.85
N THR A 281 9.73 -1.57 5.99
CA THR A 281 10.57 -0.90 7.00
C THR A 281 12.05 -0.87 6.61
N CYS A 282 12.37 -1.23 5.37
CA CYS A 282 13.75 -1.27 4.89
C CYS A 282 14.41 0.11 4.90
N GLY A 283 15.73 0.12 4.96
CA GLY A 283 16.57 1.31 4.79
C GLY A 283 16.41 2.36 5.88
N GLN A 284 15.73 2.02 6.99
CA GLN A 284 15.62 2.84 8.18
C GLN A 284 16.78 2.53 9.15
N ARG A 285 17.24 3.55 9.88
CA ARG A 285 18.30 3.46 10.89
C ARG A 285 18.15 4.55 11.94
N GLU A 286 18.82 4.40 13.08
CA GLU A 286 18.98 5.50 14.03
C GLU A 286 20.04 6.48 13.51
N ASP A 287 19.63 7.65 13.03
CA ASP A 287 20.53 8.68 12.52
C ASP A 287 20.97 9.63 13.65
N ASN A 288 22.08 9.30 14.34
CA ASN A 288 22.65 10.12 15.44
C ASN A 288 23.51 11.31 14.95
N THR A 289 23.35 11.76 13.70
CA THR A 289 24.17 12.82 13.09
C THR A 289 23.99 14.22 13.71
N LEU A 290 23.01 14.41 14.60
CA LEU A 290 22.72 15.72 15.21
C LEU A 290 23.68 16.16 16.34
N ASN A 291 24.62 15.32 16.82
CA ASN A 291 25.33 15.62 18.08
C ASN A 291 26.85 15.47 18.14
N ARG A 292 27.61 15.32 17.04
CA ARG A 292 29.09 15.39 17.11
C ARG A 292 29.76 16.08 15.92
N PRO A 293 30.66 17.08 16.14
CA PRO A 293 31.50 17.64 15.10
C PRO A 293 32.33 16.56 14.39
N ALA A 294 32.35 16.60 13.07
CA ALA A 294 32.95 15.60 12.19
C ALA A 294 34.49 15.75 12.12
N PHE A 295 35.21 14.98 12.93
CA PHE A 295 36.61 14.64 12.63
C PHE A 295 36.62 13.30 11.90
N ARG A 296 36.77 13.33 10.57
CA ARG A 296 36.80 12.17 9.66
C ARG A 296 38.22 11.59 9.68
N MET A 297 38.37 10.37 10.20
CA MET A 297 39.67 9.69 10.33
C MET A 297 39.90 8.74 9.14
N PHE A 298 41.17 8.48 8.82
CA PHE A 298 41.61 7.56 7.76
C PHE A 298 41.22 6.10 8.10
N GLY A 299 40.64 5.36 7.14
CA GLY A 299 40.27 3.94 7.31
C GLY A 299 38.88 3.69 7.90
N GLY A 300 37.92 4.57 7.64
CA GLY A 300 36.54 4.48 8.12
C GLY A 300 36.36 4.93 9.57
N ARG A 301 35.13 5.31 9.93
CA ARG A 301 34.75 5.67 11.30
C ARG A 301 34.17 4.46 12.01
N GLU A 302 34.54 4.28 13.28
CA GLU A 302 33.81 3.37 14.17
C GLU A 302 32.31 3.69 14.14
N SER A 303 31.50 2.67 13.91
CA SER A 303 30.05 2.77 13.76
C SER A 303 29.35 1.98 14.87
N ASN A 304 28.11 2.31 15.18
CA ASN A 304 27.22 1.39 15.90
C ASN A 304 26.45 0.54 14.89
N ILE A 305 26.07 -0.68 15.26
CA ILE A 305 25.20 -1.51 14.42
C ILE A 305 23.83 -0.84 14.17
N THR A 306 23.32 0.00 15.09
CA THR A 306 22.08 0.75 14.87
C THR A 306 22.18 1.78 13.73
N GLU A 307 23.40 2.15 13.33
CA GLU A 307 23.65 3.03 12.18
C GLU A 307 23.76 2.23 10.86
N GLN A 308 23.96 0.91 10.94
CA GLN A 308 24.09 -0.04 9.82
C GLN A 308 23.32 -1.35 10.10
N PRO A 309 22.01 -1.30 10.41
CA PRO A 309 21.27 -2.43 10.99
C PRO A 309 21.03 -3.60 10.02
N TRP A 310 21.36 -3.41 8.74
CA TRP A 310 21.35 -4.44 7.69
C TRP A 310 22.64 -5.25 7.61
N GLN A 311 23.70 -4.82 8.32
CA GLN A 311 25.00 -5.49 8.26
C GLN A 311 24.90 -6.90 8.85
N ALA A 312 25.22 -7.89 8.03
CA ALA A 312 25.35 -9.28 8.45
C ALA A 312 26.83 -9.68 8.55
N VAL A 313 27.11 -10.57 9.50
CA VAL A 313 28.37 -11.30 9.60
C VAL A 313 28.12 -12.73 9.18
N ILE A 314 28.94 -13.25 8.26
CA ILE A 314 28.88 -14.64 7.81
C ILE A 314 30.11 -15.37 8.36
N ASN A 315 29.85 -16.35 9.21
CA ASN A 315 30.85 -17.23 9.78
C ASN A 315 30.78 -18.62 9.14
N VAL A 316 31.92 -19.30 9.09
CA VAL A 316 32.01 -20.72 8.74
C VAL A 316 32.54 -21.54 9.91
N TYR A 317 31.87 -22.66 10.20
CA TYR A 317 32.31 -23.62 11.21
C TYR A 317 33.42 -24.53 10.67
N GLN A 318 34.58 -24.51 11.31
CA GLN A 318 35.67 -25.44 11.01
C GLN A 318 35.71 -26.60 12.01
N SER A 319 35.33 -27.79 11.55
CA SER A 319 35.22 -28.99 12.39
C SER A 319 36.54 -29.37 13.09
N ARG A 320 37.70 -29.15 12.43
CA ARG A 320 39.01 -29.46 13.00
C ARG A 320 39.35 -28.61 14.23
N LEU A 321 38.95 -27.34 14.23
CA LEU A 321 39.25 -26.38 15.30
C LEU A 321 38.07 -26.17 16.26
N ARG A 322 36.92 -26.80 15.98
CA ARG A 322 35.65 -26.67 16.74
C ARG A 322 35.27 -25.21 16.99
N LYS A 323 35.44 -24.36 15.98
CA LYS A 323 35.25 -22.91 16.10
C LYS A 323 34.70 -22.30 14.81
N HIS A 324 33.92 -21.25 14.97
CA HIS A 324 33.43 -20.39 13.90
C HIS A 324 34.49 -19.33 13.54
N PHE A 325 34.75 -19.15 12.26
CA PHE A 325 35.65 -18.14 11.73
C PHE A 325 34.90 -17.17 10.85
N HIS A 326 35.23 -15.88 10.99
CA HIS A 326 34.74 -14.83 10.10
C HIS A 326 35.14 -15.14 8.67
N ARG A 327 34.19 -15.13 7.76
CA ARG A 327 34.39 -15.39 6.34
C ARG A 327 34.16 -14.13 5.53
N CYS A 328 32.94 -13.61 5.58
CA CYS A 328 32.52 -12.46 4.79
C CYS A 328 31.48 -11.61 5.52
N GLY A 329 31.18 -10.44 4.96
CA GLY A 329 29.97 -9.69 5.26
C GLY A 329 28.76 -10.22 4.49
N GLY A 330 27.60 -9.69 4.85
CA GLY A 330 26.35 -9.85 4.12
C GLY A 330 25.43 -8.67 4.38
N VAL A 331 24.30 -8.66 3.70
CA VAL A 331 23.27 -7.61 3.82
C VAL A 331 21.92 -8.25 4.01
N LEU A 332 21.25 -7.94 5.13
CA LEU A 332 19.85 -8.29 5.32
C LEU A 332 18.99 -7.49 4.33
N ILE A 333 18.29 -8.18 3.44
CA ILE A 333 17.42 -7.56 2.41
C ILE A 333 15.93 -7.83 2.68
N ASP A 334 15.64 -8.91 3.43
CA ASP A 334 14.33 -9.22 4.01
C ASP A 334 14.58 -10.05 5.29
N SER A 335 13.57 -10.18 6.14
CA SER A 335 13.54 -10.98 7.36
C SER A 335 14.24 -12.35 7.25
N CYS A 336 14.07 -13.08 6.15
CA CYS A 336 14.67 -14.41 5.95
C CYS A 336 15.81 -14.45 4.92
N TRP A 337 16.19 -13.31 4.34
CA TRP A 337 17.04 -13.28 3.15
C TRP A 337 18.24 -12.35 3.35
N VAL A 338 19.42 -12.91 3.12
CA VAL A 338 20.70 -12.19 3.19
C VAL A 338 21.41 -12.30 1.85
N LEU A 339 21.86 -11.15 1.34
CA LEU A 339 22.68 -11.05 0.15
C LEU A 339 24.17 -11.02 0.53
N SER A 340 25.01 -11.64 -0.28
CA SER A 340 26.47 -11.60 -0.12
C SER A 340 27.15 -11.77 -1.48
N ALA A 341 28.48 -11.86 -1.50
CA ALA A 341 29.27 -12.10 -2.72
C ALA A 341 29.42 -13.61 -2.97
N ALA A 342 29.42 -14.04 -4.22
CA ALA A 342 29.57 -15.45 -4.61
C ALA A 342 30.93 -16.01 -4.19
N HIS A 343 32.02 -15.26 -4.35
CA HIS A 343 33.38 -15.70 -4.02
C HIS A 343 33.60 -15.99 -2.53
N CYS A 344 32.65 -15.62 -1.66
CA CYS A 344 32.66 -15.98 -0.25
C CYS A 344 32.35 -17.46 0.00
N PHE A 345 31.82 -18.17 -0.99
CA PHE A 345 31.34 -19.54 -0.87
C PHE A 345 32.10 -20.45 -1.84
N GLU A 346 32.47 -21.65 -1.37
CA GLU A 346 33.02 -22.71 -2.22
C GLU A 346 31.88 -23.62 -2.68
N ASP A 347 31.94 -24.18 -3.90
CA ASP A 347 30.88 -25.02 -4.49
C ASP A 347 30.45 -26.23 -3.63
N ASN A 348 31.28 -26.64 -2.65
CA ASN A 348 31.01 -27.78 -1.75
C ASN A 348 30.78 -27.38 -0.29
N ASP A 349 30.64 -26.09 0.01
CA ASP A 349 30.34 -25.67 1.37
C ASP A 349 28.93 -26.10 1.77
N LYS A 350 28.87 -26.87 2.85
CA LYS A 350 27.60 -27.32 3.45
C LYS A 350 26.92 -26.14 4.14
N ALA A 351 25.67 -25.86 3.78
CA ALA A 351 24.89 -24.77 4.37
C ALA A 351 24.84 -24.86 5.91
N GLU A 352 24.86 -26.07 6.48
CA GLU A 352 24.83 -26.29 7.93
C GLU A 352 26.09 -25.82 8.66
N LYS A 353 27.19 -25.56 7.93
CA LYS A 353 28.41 -24.97 8.50
C LYS A 353 28.37 -23.45 8.55
N LEU A 354 27.42 -22.83 7.86
CA LEU A 354 27.31 -21.39 7.78
C LEU A 354 26.44 -20.86 8.92
N GLU A 355 26.88 -19.75 9.49
CA GLU A 355 26.18 -19.01 10.53
C GLU A 355 26.11 -17.55 10.10
N VAL A 356 24.92 -16.98 10.18
CA VAL A 356 24.66 -15.56 9.92
C VAL A 356 24.34 -14.88 11.24
N ILE A 357 25.00 -13.77 11.51
CA ILE A 357 24.78 -12.96 12.71
C ILE A 357 24.36 -11.55 12.32
N LEU A 358 23.26 -11.09 12.89
CA LEU A 358 22.70 -9.75 12.74
C LEU A 358 22.77 -9.00 14.08
N GLY A 359 22.82 -7.67 14.06
CA GLY A 359 22.68 -6.86 15.29
C GLY A 359 23.94 -6.81 16.19
N ARG A 360 25.12 -7.15 15.66
CA ARG A 360 26.36 -7.23 16.45
C ARG A 360 27.29 -6.03 16.23
N THR A 361 27.49 -5.14 17.20
CA THR A 361 28.47 -4.03 17.04
C THR A 361 29.93 -4.50 17.09
N PHE A 362 30.25 -5.47 17.95
CA PHE A 362 31.62 -5.97 18.14
C PHE A 362 31.75 -7.42 17.68
N ARG A 363 32.62 -7.72 16.72
CA ARG A 363 32.73 -9.02 16.05
C ARG A 363 32.98 -10.20 17.02
N LYS A 364 33.77 -9.98 18.07
CA LYS A 364 34.17 -11.01 19.06
C LYS A 364 33.36 -10.99 20.35
N GLN A 365 32.45 -10.03 20.54
CA GLN A 365 31.66 -9.89 21.77
C GLN A 365 30.18 -10.08 21.44
N ASN A 366 29.51 -10.93 22.22
CA ASN A 366 28.09 -11.15 22.05
C ASN A 366 27.32 -9.90 22.50
N SER A 367 26.28 -9.54 21.77
CA SER A 367 25.29 -8.52 22.17
C SER A 367 24.03 -9.21 22.70
N SER A 368 23.30 -8.58 23.62
CA SER A 368 21.98 -9.06 24.03
C SER A 368 20.91 -8.90 22.94
N SER A 369 21.16 -8.04 21.94
CA SER A 369 20.26 -7.74 20.82
C SER A 369 20.64 -8.43 19.51
N GLU A 370 21.67 -9.28 19.52
CA GLU A 370 22.05 -10.01 18.31
C GLU A 370 21.08 -11.14 17.98
N GLN A 371 20.98 -11.44 16.69
CA GLN A 371 20.18 -12.56 16.20
C GLN A 371 21.08 -13.46 15.37
N ILE A 372 21.18 -14.73 15.78
CA ILE A 372 22.06 -15.73 15.18
C ILE A 372 21.22 -16.76 14.46
N PHE A 373 21.53 -16.99 13.19
CA PHE A 373 20.81 -17.91 12.32
C PHE A 373 21.75 -18.93 11.70
N LYS A 374 21.28 -20.19 11.61
CA LYS A 374 21.85 -21.15 10.66
C LYS A 374 21.35 -20.84 9.26
N VAL A 375 22.08 -21.29 8.24
CA VAL A 375 21.64 -21.17 6.85
C VAL A 375 20.87 -22.43 6.45
N GLU A 376 19.68 -22.26 5.88
CA GLU A 376 18.89 -23.38 5.32
C GLU A 376 19.46 -23.80 3.97
N LYS A 377 19.68 -22.82 3.10
CA LYS A 377 20.24 -22.98 1.76
C LYS A 377 20.84 -21.67 1.30
N TYR A 378 21.83 -21.74 0.42
CA TYR A 378 22.34 -20.60 -0.31
C TYR A 378 22.45 -20.93 -1.79
N TRP A 379 22.52 -19.91 -2.62
CA TRP A 379 22.65 -20.01 -4.06
C TRP A 379 23.68 -19.01 -4.53
N ILE A 380 24.64 -19.52 -5.31
CA ILE A 380 25.57 -18.71 -6.08
C ILE A 380 24.91 -18.45 -7.43
N HIS A 381 25.01 -17.22 -7.95
CA HIS A 381 24.49 -16.91 -9.27
C HIS A 381 25.10 -17.82 -10.33
N GLU A 382 24.27 -18.37 -11.21
CA GLU A 382 24.61 -19.49 -12.10
C GLU A 382 25.66 -19.10 -13.17
N LYS A 383 25.81 -17.79 -13.39
CA LYS A 383 26.80 -17.19 -14.30
C LYS A 383 28.00 -16.58 -13.59
N PHE A 384 28.21 -16.90 -12.30
CA PHE A 384 29.38 -16.41 -11.57
C PHE A 384 30.67 -16.92 -12.22
N ASP A 385 31.61 -16.00 -12.45
CA ASP A 385 32.92 -16.28 -13.03
C ASP A 385 34.01 -15.88 -12.02
N ASN A 386 34.82 -16.84 -11.55
CA ASN A 386 35.81 -16.58 -10.50
C ASN A 386 37.03 -15.78 -10.98
N GLU A 387 37.32 -15.78 -12.29
CA GLU A 387 38.50 -15.12 -12.84
C GLU A 387 38.24 -13.61 -13.00
N THR A 388 37.06 -13.29 -13.53
CA THR A 388 36.60 -11.94 -13.82
C THR A 388 35.81 -11.32 -12.68
N PHE A 389 35.27 -12.13 -11.77
CA PHE A 389 34.31 -11.75 -10.74
C PHE A 389 32.98 -11.23 -11.32
N ASP A 390 32.67 -11.52 -12.59
CA ASP A 390 31.34 -11.20 -13.12
C ASP A 390 30.27 -12.08 -12.46
N ASN A 391 29.11 -11.48 -12.20
CA ASN A 391 28.02 -12.12 -11.45
C ASN A 391 28.41 -12.61 -10.04
N ASP A 392 29.31 -11.88 -9.37
CA ASP A 392 29.73 -12.15 -8.00
C ASP A 392 28.64 -11.78 -6.96
N ILE A 393 27.60 -12.60 -6.89
CA ILE A 393 26.46 -12.43 -5.97
C ILE A 393 25.94 -13.79 -5.50
N ALA A 394 25.59 -13.86 -4.22
CA ALA A 394 25.00 -15.03 -3.60
C ALA A 394 23.81 -14.62 -2.72
N LEU A 395 22.81 -15.48 -2.66
CA LEU A 395 21.61 -15.31 -1.86
C LEU A 395 21.55 -16.42 -0.80
N LEU A 396 21.30 -16.05 0.45
CA LEU A 396 21.25 -16.96 1.59
C LEU A 396 19.84 -16.90 2.21
N LYS A 397 19.25 -18.08 2.40
CA LYS A 397 18.00 -18.25 3.15
C LYS A 397 18.30 -18.67 4.59
N LEU A 398 17.83 -17.87 5.54
CA LEU A 398 17.97 -18.15 6.97
C LEU A 398 17.07 -19.31 7.37
N LYS A 399 17.60 -20.23 8.19
CA LYS A 399 16.82 -21.33 8.75
C LYS A 399 15.94 -20.83 9.90
N THR A 400 14.67 -21.24 9.90
CA THR A 400 13.69 -20.94 10.95
C THR A 400 13.03 -22.21 11.48
N ASP A 401 12.82 -22.28 12.80
CA ASP A 401 12.17 -23.42 13.46
C ASP A 401 10.64 -23.26 13.56
N ILE A 402 10.13 -22.02 13.53
CA ILE A 402 8.70 -21.69 13.72
C ILE A 402 8.15 -20.72 12.65
N GLY A 403 8.85 -20.54 11.53
CA GLY A 403 8.44 -19.64 10.44
C GLY A 403 8.75 -18.16 10.68
N ILE A 404 9.39 -17.81 11.80
CA ILE A 404 9.86 -16.45 12.12
C ILE A 404 11.38 -16.39 11.90
N CYS A 405 11.85 -15.46 11.06
CA CYS A 405 13.27 -15.22 10.80
C CYS A 405 13.76 -13.99 11.59
N ALA A 406 14.52 -13.08 10.98
CA ALA A 406 14.97 -11.86 11.64
C ALA A 406 13.79 -11.00 12.10
N ILE A 407 13.79 -10.66 13.38
CA ILE A 407 12.81 -9.78 14.02
C ILE A 407 13.35 -8.36 13.97
N ASN A 408 12.56 -7.41 13.47
CA ASN A 408 13.01 -6.03 13.39
C ASN A 408 13.28 -5.43 14.78
N SER A 409 14.45 -4.81 14.95
CA SER A 409 14.86 -4.02 16.12
C SER A 409 15.70 -2.83 15.65
N PRO A 410 16.04 -1.85 16.50
CA PRO A 410 16.97 -0.78 16.12
C PRO A 410 18.33 -1.29 15.58
N GLU A 411 18.76 -2.47 16.00
CA GLU A 411 20.00 -3.14 15.58
C GLU A 411 19.84 -4.05 14.36
N VAL A 412 18.61 -4.44 14.01
CA VAL A 412 18.32 -5.42 12.95
C VAL A 412 17.17 -4.91 12.07
N LEU A 413 17.52 -4.36 10.91
CA LEU A 413 16.58 -3.88 9.89
C LEU A 413 17.15 -4.15 8.50
N PRO A 414 16.32 -4.53 7.52
CA PRO A 414 16.81 -4.78 6.18
C PRO A 414 17.20 -3.48 5.46
N ALA A 415 18.15 -3.56 4.52
CA ALA A 415 18.39 -2.50 3.54
C ALA A 415 17.30 -2.54 2.46
N CYS A 416 16.97 -1.41 1.84
CA CYS A 416 16.04 -1.44 0.72
C CYS A 416 16.71 -2.01 -0.53
N LEU A 417 16.03 -2.92 -1.22
CA LEU A 417 16.39 -3.25 -2.59
C LEU A 417 16.01 -2.09 -3.52
N PRO A 418 16.84 -1.79 -4.54
CA PRO A 418 16.53 -0.73 -5.50
C PRO A 418 15.45 -1.17 -6.47
N GLU A 419 14.74 -0.19 -7.04
CA GLU A 419 13.85 -0.43 -8.18
C GLU A 419 14.64 -0.91 -9.40
N ARG A 420 13.98 -1.69 -10.27
CA ARG A 420 14.59 -2.21 -11.50
C ARG A 420 15.10 -1.06 -12.36
N GLY A 421 16.39 -1.11 -12.71
CA GLY A 421 17.01 -0.10 -13.56
C GLY A 421 17.22 1.27 -12.89
N LEU A 422 17.09 1.38 -11.56
CA LEU A 422 17.44 2.62 -10.85
C LEU A 422 18.88 3.04 -11.17
N VAL A 423 19.05 4.28 -11.63
CA VAL A 423 20.35 4.91 -11.85
C VAL A 423 20.44 6.14 -10.96
N LEU A 424 21.40 6.13 -10.04
CA LEU A 424 21.74 7.32 -9.25
C LEU A 424 22.78 8.16 -10.01
N PRO A 425 22.81 9.50 -9.81
CA PRO A 425 23.80 10.35 -10.43
C PRO A 425 25.23 9.92 -10.09
N ASP A 426 26.16 10.19 -11.02
CA ASP A 426 27.58 10.06 -10.74
C ASP A 426 27.98 10.91 -9.54
N TRP A 427 28.97 10.43 -8.79
CA TRP A 427 29.49 11.05 -7.58
C TRP A 427 28.52 11.12 -6.40
N THR A 428 27.35 10.47 -6.49
CA THR A 428 26.45 10.29 -5.34
C THR A 428 27.23 9.68 -4.17
N GLU A 429 27.16 10.33 -3.00
CA GLU A 429 27.79 9.83 -1.78
C GLU A 429 26.98 8.65 -1.22
N CYS A 430 27.69 7.56 -0.95
CA CYS A 430 27.17 6.29 -0.48
C CYS A 430 28.01 5.83 0.71
N GLU A 431 27.51 4.83 1.41
CA GLU A 431 28.15 4.25 2.59
C GLU A 431 28.46 2.78 2.35
N ILE A 432 29.63 2.38 2.83
CA ILE A 432 30.03 0.98 2.98
C ILE A 432 30.19 0.66 4.46
N SER A 433 29.96 -0.59 4.83
CA SER A 433 30.18 -1.05 6.20
C SER A 433 30.70 -2.47 6.28
N GLY A 434 31.37 -2.79 7.38
CA GLY A 434 31.87 -4.13 7.63
C GLY A 434 32.84 -4.24 8.80
N TYR A 435 33.47 -5.41 8.90
CA TYR A 435 34.44 -5.77 9.94
C TYR A 435 35.77 -6.22 9.31
N GLY A 436 36.03 -5.81 8.09
CA GLY A 436 37.25 -6.10 7.35
C GLY A 436 38.50 -5.62 8.06
N LYS A 437 39.64 -5.91 7.45
CA LYS A 437 40.94 -5.48 7.95
C LYS A 437 41.10 -3.96 7.83
N ASP A 438 41.74 -3.35 8.83
CA ASP A 438 42.00 -1.90 8.83
C ASP A 438 42.96 -1.45 7.72
N SER A 439 43.76 -2.38 7.18
CA SER A 439 44.62 -2.18 6.02
C SER A 439 44.92 -3.51 5.35
N GLU A 440 45.39 -3.46 4.10
CA GLU A 440 45.69 -4.65 3.28
C GLU A 440 46.60 -5.67 3.98
N PHE A 441 47.57 -5.18 4.76
CA PHE A 441 48.58 -5.98 5.45
C PHE A 441 48.27 -6.23 6.93
N SER A 442 47.14 -5.75 7.46
CA SER A 442 46.79 -5.99 8.86
C SER A 442 46.61 -7.49 9.13
N ALA A 443 47.15 -7.95 10.26
CA ALA A 443 46.97 -9.34 10.69
C ALA A 443 45.55 -9.61 11.23
N GLN A 444 44.83 -8.57 11.65
CA GLN A 444 43.55 -8.71 12.36
C GLN A 444 42.42 -7.96 11.66
N PHE A 445 41.24 -8.57 11.68
CA PHE A 445 39.96 -7.95 11.31
C PHE A 445 39.53 -6.95 12.37
N SER A 446 38.82 -5.89 11.96
CA SER A 446 38.29 -4.91 12.90
C SER A 446 37.40 -5.58 13.95
N GLU A 447 37.57 -5.18 15.21
CA GLU A 447 36.75 -5.72 16.30
C GLU A 447 35.38 -5.05 16.35
N ARG A 448 35.26 -3.83 15.85
CA ARG A 448 34.03 -3.03 15.84
C ARG A 448 33.61 -2.79 14.40
N VAL A 449 32.29 -2.77 14.13
CA VAL A 449 31.78 -2.39 12.80
C VAL A 449 32.26 -0.98 12.44
N LYS A 450 32.76 -0.83 11.22
CA LYS A 450 33.14 0.46 10.66
C LYS A 450 32.19 0.85 9.55
N ARG A 451 32.08 2.16 9.33
CA ARG A 451 31.45 2.72 8.12
C ARG A 451 32.42 3.65 7.41
N GLY A 452 32.40 3.60 6.08
CA GLY A 452 33.17 4.47 5.20
C GLY A 452 32.26 5.18 4.22
N TYR A 453 32.66 6.37 3.76
CA TYR A 453 31.91 7.11 2.76
C TYR A 453 32.65 7.10 1.43
N VAL A 454 31.99 6.54 0.43
CA VAL A 454 32.48 6.45 -0.94
C VAL A 454 31.54 7.21 -1.87
N ARG A 455 31.97 7.45 -3.10
CA ARG A 455 31.12 8.03 -4.14
C ARG A 455 30.99 7.08 -5.30
N LEU A 456 29.83 7.07 -5.96
CA LEU A 456 29.68 6.34 -7.23
C LEU A 456 30.59 6.96 -8.30
N TRP A 457 31.35 6.12 -8.99
CA TRP A 457 32.23 6.56 -10.06
C TRP A 457 31.52 6.50 -11.41
N PRO A 458 31.72 7.50 -12.29
CA PRO A 458 31.31 7.43 -13.68
C PRO A 458 31.90 6.20 -14.36
N ARG A 459 31.12 5.54 -15.21
CA ARG A 459 31.55 4.32 -15.90
C ARG A 459 32.79 4.58 -16.77
N GLU A 460 32.89 5.77 -17.35
CA GLU A 460 33.98 6.21 -18.21
C GLU A 460 35.30 6.39 -17.44
N ARG A 461 35.24 6.54 -16.11
CA ARG A 461 36.42 6.62 -15.23
C ARG A 461 36.77 5.29 -14.59
N CYS A 462 35.83 4.34 -14.57
CA CYS A 462 36.10 3.00 -14.06
C CYS A 462 36.61 2.07 -15.17
N VAL A 463 37.87 2.29 -15.57
CA VAL A 463 38.50 1.63 -16.72
C VAL A 463 39.67 0.74 -16.29
N PRO A 464 40.04 -0.27 -17.10
CA PRO A 464 41.13 -1.19 -16.77
C PRO A 464 42.45 -0.52 -16.41
N ALA A 465 42.77 0.63 -17.01
CA ALA A 465 43.99 1.38 -16.72
C ALA A 465 44.10 1.84 -15.24
N VAL A 466 42.98 1.99 -14.55
CA VAL A 466 42.92 2.38 -13.12
C VAL A 466 42.83 1.14 -12.21
N LEU A 467 42.51 -0.02 -12.77
CA LEU A 467 42.24 -1.29 -12.07
C LEU A 467 43.20 -2.42 -12.47
N SER A 468 44.49 -2.07 -12.65
CA SER A 468 45.56 -3.03 -12.97
C SER A 468 45.27 -3.96 -14.16
N GLY A 469 44.59 -3.42 -15.19
CA GLY A 469 44.26 -4.12 -16.42
C GLY A 469 42.97 -4.96 -16.38
N ARG A 470 42.26 -5.02 -15.24
CA ARG A 470 41.02 -5.80 -15.12
C ARG A 470 39.82 -5.05 -15.68
N THR A 471 38.95 -5.75 -16.40
CA THR A 471 37.76 -5.19 -17.04
C THR A 471 36.56 -5.15 -16.11
N VAL A 472 35.76 -4.09 -16.21
CA VAL A 472 34.52 -3.91 -15.45
C VAL A 472 33.33 -4.12 -16.37
N THR A 473 32.50 -5.12 -16.06
CA THR A 473 31.31 -5.48 -16.87
C THR A 473 30.14 -4.52 -16.59
N SER A 474 29.05 -4.65 -17.35
CA SER A 474 27.80 -3.92 -17.05
C SER A 474 27.16 -4.31 -15.73
N ASN A 475 27.48 -5.51 -15.21
CA ASN A 475 26.93 -6.02 -13.97
C ASN A 475 27.73 -5.58 -12.74
N MET A 476 28.74 -4.75 -12.95
CA MET A 476 29.56 -4.15 -11.91
C MET A 476 29.33 -2.64 -11.85
N LEU A 477 29.66 -2.05 -10.72
CA LEU A 477 29.78 -0.61 -10.55
C LEU A 477 31.01 -0.31 -9.72
N CYS A 478 31.47 0.94 -9.79
CA CYS A 478 32.65 1.38 -9.07
C CYS A 478 32.28 2.45 -8.08
N ALA A 479 32.86 2.36 -6.88
CA ALA A 479 32.73 3.39 -5.88
C ALA A 479 34.05 3.53 -5.13
N GLY A 480 34.43 4.76 -4.84
CA GLY A 480 35.68 5.03 -4.14
C GLY A 480 35.67 6.44 -3.59
N ASP A 481 36.48 6.66 -2.56
CA ASP A 481 36.64 7.98 -2.00
C ASP A 481 37.62 8.82 -2.83
N THR A 482 37.11 9.84 -3.52
CA THR A 482 37.94 10.81 -4.27
C THR A 482 38.87 11.63 -3.36
N ARG A 483 38.72 11.53 -2.04
CA ARG A 483 39.58 12.20 -1.04
C ARG A 483 40.70 11.27 -0.54
N GLY A 484 40.62 9.97 -0.84
CA GLY A 484 41.60 8.96 -0.44
C GLY A 484 41.59 8.59 1.05
N LEU A 485 40.45 8.69 1.73
CA LEU A 485 40.34 8.47 3.18
C LEU A 485 39.65 7.14 3.56
N ASP A 486 38.67 6.72 2.76
CA ASP A 486 37.83 5.54 3.04
C ASP A 486 37.85 4.53 1.86
N ASP A 487 38.01 3.24 2.17
CA ASP A 487 37.90 2.15 1.20
C ASP A 487 37.49 0.83 1.89
N ALA A 488 36.87 -0.07 1.14
CA ALA A 488 36.58 -1.43 1.62
C ALA A 488 37.86 -2.27 1.62
N CYS A 489 37.99 -3.24 2.53
CA CYS A 489 39.17 -4.09 2.55
C CYS A 489 38.86 -5.58 2.76
N LYS A 490 39.92 -6.40 2.78
CA LYS A 490 39.82 -7.85 2.98
C LYS A 490 38.96 -8.16 4.20
N GLY A 491 37.89 -8.93 4.00
CA GLY A 491 36.92 -9.32 5.03
C GLY A 491 35.61 -8.52 5.02
N ASP A 492 35.53 -7.44 4.23
CA ASP A 492 34.28 -6.72 3.95
C ASP A 492 33.52 -7.28 2.74
N SER A 493 34.14 -8.20 1.97
CA SER A 493 33.51 -8.91 0.86
C SER A 493 32.11 -9.41 1.20
N GLY A 494 31.16 -9.20 0.30
CA GLY A 494 29.75 -9.49 0.53
C GLY A 494 28.99 -8.44 1.35
N GLY A 495 29.68 -7.44 1.92
CA GLY A 495 29.07 -6.33 2.63
C GLY A 495 28.36 -5.31 1.73
N PRO A 496 27.63 -4.35 2.34
CA PRO A 496 26.78 -3.42 1.61
C PRO A 496 27.56 -2.24 1.00
N LEU A 497 27.09 -1.79 -0.17
CA LEU A 497 27.18 -0.40 -0.62
C LEU A 497 25.76 0.17 -0.67
N VAL A 498 25.43 1.03 0.30
CA VAL A 498 24.11 1.65 0.43
C VAL A 498 24.15 3.14 0.12
N CYS A 499 23.18 3.63 -0.64
CA CYS A 499 23.05 5.05 -0.98
C CYS A 499 21.69 5.56 -0.47
N ARG A 500 21.64 6.81 0.00
CA ARG A 500 20.39 7.43 0.43
C ARG A 500 19.54 7.75 -0.80
N ASN A 501 18.32 7.20 -0.84
CA ASN A 501 17.34 7.45 -1.90
C ASN A 501 15.94 7.57 -1.27
N ASN A 502 15.22 8.67 -1.52
CA ASN A 502 13.90 8.95 -0.92
C ASN A 502 13.86 8.72 0.62
N ASP A 503 14.88 9.23 1.32
CA ASP A 503 15.06 9.09 2.77
C ASP A 503 15.20 7.66 3.30
N LYS A 504 15.50 6.70 2.43
CA LYS A 504 15.84 5.32 2.80
C LYS A 504 17.22 4.92 2.29
N MET A 505 17.91 4.10 3.07
CA MET A 505 19.18 3.50 2.65
C MET A 505 18.90 2.32 1.71
N THR A 506 19.31 2.49 0.45
CA THR A 506 19.06 1.54 -0.65
C THR A 506 20.35 0.86 -1.07
N LEU A 507 20.34 -0.47 -1.17
CA LEU A 507 21.49 -1.30 -1.51
C LEU A 507 21.78 -1.22 -3.01
N MET A 508 22.77 -0.42 -3.39
CA MET A 508 23.16 -0.24 -4.79
C MET A 508 24.20 -1.25 -5.24
N GLY A 509 25.03 -1.74 -4.31
CA GLY A 509 26.08 -2.69 -4.63
C GLY A 509 26.41 -3.67 -3.50
N VAL A 510 27.04 -4.78 -3.86
CA VAL A 510 27.67 -5.73 -2.92
C VAL A 510 29.19 -5.64 -3.09
N ILE A 511 29.93 -5.52 -1.99
CA ILE A 511 31.40 -5.43 -2.01
C ILE A 511 31.98 -6.70 -2.62
N SER A 512 32.77 -6.58 -3.70
CA SER A 512 33.28 -7.71 -4.47
C SER A 512 34.82 -7.73 -4.49
N TRP A 513 35.47 -6.84 -5.25
CA TRP A 513 36.94 -6.82 -5.40
C TRP A 513 37.50 -5.41 -5.57
N GLY A 514 38.82 -5.27 -5.45
CA GLY A 514 39.54 -4.01 -5.63
C GLY A 514 41.04 -4.23 -5.81
N ASP A 515 41.75 -3.19 -6.27
CA ASP A 515 43.20 -3.22 -6.45
C ASP A 515 43.91 -2.73 -5.18
N GLY A 516 43.91 -3.58 -4.15
CA GLY A 516 44.30 -3.22 -2.79
C GLY A 516 43.22 -2.43 -2.04
N CYS A 517 43.56 -1.92 -0.86
CA CYS A 517 42.65 -1.11 -0.04
C CYS A 517 43.26 0.27 0.25
N GLY A 518 42.47 1.34 0.15
CA GLY A 518 42.84 2.70 0.58
C GLY A 518 43.77 3.41 -0.38
N GLN A 519 43.81 3.01 -1.66
CA GLN A 519 44.63 3.68 -2.67
C GLN A 519 43.95 4.95 -3.18
N LYS A 520 44.70 6.04 -3.22
CA LYS A 520 44.20 7.31 -3.74
C LYS A 520 43.84 7.18 -5.22
N ASP A 521 42.69 7.72 -5.60
CA ASP A 521 42.19 7.75 -6.98
C ASP A 521 42.02 6.35 -7.63
N LYS A 522 41.83 5.31 -6.80
CA LYS A 522 41.39 3.98 -7.27
C LYS A 522 40.07 3.61 -6.61
N PRO A 523 39.04 3.24 -7.39
CA PRO A 523 37.78 2.79 -6.83
C PRO A 523 37.83 1.30 -6.46
N GLY A 524 37.00 0.92 -5.49
CA GLY A 524 36.57 -0.47 -5.33
C GLY A 524 35.51 -0.83 -6.37
N VAL A 525 35.39 -2.13 -6.66
CA VAL A 525 34.41 -2.69 -7.60
C VAL A 525 33.38 -3.52 -6.84
N TYR A 526 32.12 -3.27 -7.18
CA TYR A 526 30.95 -3.82 -6.49
C TYR A 526 30.03 -4.49 -7.51
N THR A 527 29.37 -5.56 -7.11
CA THR A 527 28.31 -6.16 -7.93
C THR A 527 27.10 -5.24 -7.94
N ARG A 528 26.60 -4.87 -9.13
CA ARG A 528 25.51 -3.90 -9.32
C ARG A 528 24.15 -4.54 -9.05
N VAL A 529 23.57 -4.31 -7.87
CA VAL A 529 22.34 -4.97 -7.40
C VAL A 529 21.13 -4.70 -8.31
N THR A 530 21.06 -3.53 -8.95
CA THR A 530 19.95 -3.18 -9.86
C THR A 530 19.81 -4.12 -11.06
N HIS A 531 20.85 -4.89 -11.40
CA HIS A 531 20.82 -5.89 -12.47
C HIS A 531 20.34 -7.28 -12.00
N TYR A 532 20.21 -7.50 -10.69
CA TYR A 532 19.89 -8.80 -10.10
C TYR A 532 18.54 -8.82 -9.38
N ILE A 533 17.73 -7.75 -9.47
CA ILE A 533 16.43 -7.67 -8.79
C ILE A 533 15.50 -8.82 -9.20
N ASP A 534 15.47 -9.16 -10.49
CA ASP A 534 14.66 -10.27 -11.00
C ASP A 534 15.13 -11.61 -10.41
N TRP A 535 16.44 -11.87 -10.40
CA TRP A 535 17.06 -13.07 -9.81
C TRP A 535 16.82 -13.17 -8.30
N ILE A 536 16.90 -12.05 -7.57
CA ILE A 536 16.63 -11.99 -6.13
C ILE A 536 15.15 -12.31 -5.83
N ASN A 537 14.22 -11.80 -6.64
CA ASN A 537 12.77 -11.92 -6.40
C ASN A 537 12.17 -13.26 -6.85
N GLU A 538 12.57 -13.74 -8.03
CA GLU A 538 12.04 -15.00 -8.59
C GLU A 538 12.59 -16.24 -7.86
N GLY A 539 13.71 -16.06 -7.16
CA GLY A 539 14.46 -17.12 -6.54
C GLY A 539 15.35 -17.83 -7.58
N PRO A 540 16.63 -18.09 -7.27
CA PRO A 540 17.53 -18.81 -8.16
C PRO A 540 16.94 -20.15 -8.59
N GLN A 541 16.84 -20.35 -9.92
CA GLN A 541 16.24 -21.54 -10.52
C GLN A 541 17.16 -22.73 -10.23
N SER A 542 16.61 -23.73 -9.53
CA SER A 542 17.31 -24.96 -9.14
C SER A 542 17.72 -25.82 -10.32
#